data_AF-A0A380DRC3-F1
#
_entry.id   AF-A0A380DRC3-F1
#
_cell.length_a   1.000
_cell.length_b   1.000
_cell.length_c   1.000
_cell.angle_alpha   90.00
_cell.angle_beta   90.00
_cell.angle_gamma   90.00
#
_symmetry.space_group_name_H-M   'P 1'
#
loop_
_entity.id
_entity.type
_entity.pdbx_description
1 polymer ?
#
loop_
_entity_poly.entity_id
_entity_poly.type
_entity_poly.pdbx_seq_one_letter_code
_entity_poly.pdbx_strand_id
1 'polypeptide(L)'
;MTILAEIVEYKQSLLQNGYYQDKLNTLKSVKIQNKKSFINAIEKEPKLAIIAEIKSKSPTVNDLPERDLSQQISDYEKYGANAVSIFN
;
A
#
# COMPACT_ATOMS: atom_id res chain seq x y z
N MET A 1 -13.75 -17.26 15.55
CA MET A 1 -12.83 -16.17 15.15
C MET A 1 -13.02 -15.90 13.67
N THR A 2 -12.88 -14.65 13.23
CA THR A 2 -12.91 -14.28 11.81
C THR A 2 -11.50 -13.91 11.36
N ILE A 3 -11.19 -14.04 10.06
CA ILE A 3 -9.89 -13.62 9.50
C ILE A 3 -9.56 -12.16 9.86
N LEU A 4 -10.58 -11.28 9.91
CA LEU A 4 -10.39 -9.89 10.33
C LEU A 4 -9.95 -9.80 11.80
N ALA A 5 -10.55 -10.59 12.70
CA ALA A 5 -10.17 -10.61 14.11
C ALA A 5 -8.71 -11.08 14.28
N GLU A 6 -8.29 -12.10 13.56
CA GLU A 6 -6.90 -12.60 13.56
C GLU A 6 -5.91 -11.53 13.09
N ILE A 7 -6.25 -10.77 12.03
CA ILE A 7 -5.43 -9.65 11.55
C ILE A 7 -5.33 -8.56 12.63
N VAL A 8 -6.45 -8.21 13.27
CA VAL A 8 -6.47 -7.18 14.33
C VAL A 8 -5.63 -7.60 15.53
N GLU A 9 -5.79 -8.83 16.03
CA GLU A 9 -5.01 -9.38 17.14
C GLU A 9 -3.52 -9.39 16.81
N TYR A 10 -3.15 -9.84 15.61
CA TYR A 10 -1.76 -9.80 15.16
C TYR A 10 -1.19 -8.39 15.16
N LYS A 11 -1.90 -7.40 14.60
CA LYS A 11 -1.43 -6.00 14.58
C LYS A 11 -1.33 -5.38 15.97
N GLN A 12 -2.23 -5.74 16.89
CA GLN A 12 -2.15 -5.33 18.30
C GLN A 12 -0.90 -5.91 18.97
N SER A 13 -0.55 -7.17 18.70
CA SER A 13 0.68 -7.79 19.23
C SER A 13 1.94 -7.05 18.77
N LEU A 14 1.98 -6.62 17.50
CA LEU A 14 3.11 -5.84 16.96
C LEU A 14 3.23 -4.47 17.65
N LEU A 15 2.11 -3.81 17.96
CA LEU A 15 2.11 -2.55 18.71
C LEU A 15 2.63 -2.75 20.14
N GLN A 16 2.14 -3.77 20.84
CA GLN A 16 2.53 -4.05 22.23
C GLN A 16 4.01 -4.43 22.35
N ASN A 17 4.54 -5.16 21.35
CA ASN A 17 5.93 -5.62 21.35
C ASN A 17 6.93 -4.56 20.85
N GLY A 18 6.50 -3.31 20.66
CA GLY A 18 7.40 -2.20 20.29
C GLY A 18 7.85 -2.18 18.82
N TYR A 19 7.40 -3.12 17.98
CA TYR A 19 7.85 -3.25 16.58
C TYR A 19 7.73 -1.93 15.79
N TYR A 20 6.60 -1.23 15.92
CA TYR A 20 6.38 0.04 15.22
C TYR A 20 7.20 1.19 15.79
N GLN A 21 7.50 1.16 17.10
CA GLN A 21 8.39 2.14 17.72
C GLN A 21 9.82 1.97 17.20
N ASP A 22 10.30 0.73 17.10
CA ASP A 22 11.62 0.43 16.53
C ASP A 22 11.70 0.83 15.06
N LYS A 23 10.65 0.56 14.28
CA LYS A 23 10.56 1.03 12.88
C LYS A 23 10.62 2.54 12.78
N LEU A 24 9.93 3.26 13.66
CA LEU A 24 9.96 4.73 13.67
C LEU A 24 11.35 5.25 14.03
N ASN A 25 11.99 4.67 15.06
CA ASN A 25 13.31 5.06 15.52
C ASN A 25 14.41 4.81 14.48
N THR A 26 14.23 3.78 13.64
CA THR A 26 15.18 3.39 12.58
C THR A 26 14.83 3.98 11.20
N LEU A 27 13.72 4.70 11.09
CA LEU A 27 13.27 5.27 9.83
C LEU A 27 14.23 6.37 9.39
N LYS A 28 14.83 6.20 8.20
CA LYS A 28 15.68 7.25 7.62
C LYS A 28 14.84 8.50 7.36
N SER A 29 15.36 9.65 7.75
CA SER A 29 14.77 10.93 7.37
C SER A 29 14.86 11.09 5.85
N VAL A 30 13.71 11.35 5.22
CA VAL A 30 13.62 11.63 3.79
C VAL A 30 13.04 13.02 3.62
N LYS A 31 13.68 13.84 2.79
CA LYS A 31 13.17 15.18 2.49
C LYS A 31 12.00 15.06 1.52
N ILE A 32 10.78 15.28 2.01
CA ILE A 32 9.58 15.13 1.20
C ILE A 32 9.01 16.50 0.84
N GLN A 33 9.56 17.14 -0.19
CA GLN A 33 9.16 18.51 -0.55
C GLN A 33 7.97 18.57 -1.51
N ASN A 34 7.76 17.54 -2.34
CA ASN A 34 6.76 17.57 -3.43
C ASN A 34 5.89 16.31 -3.45
N LYS A 35 5.07 16.07 -2.41
CA LYS A 35 4.09 14.97 -2.49
C LYS A 35 2.98 15.35 -3.47
N LYS A 36 2.69 14.44 -4.41
CA LYS A 36 1.42 14.47 -5.14
C LYS A 36 0.29 14.27 -4.13
N SER A 37 -0.74 15.13 -4.17
CA SER A 37 -1.93 14.96 -3.33
C SER A 37 -2.80 13.84 -3.89
N PHE A 38 -3.07 12.84 -3.06
CA PHE A 38 -3.97 11.73 -3.40
C PHE A 38 -5.38 12.25 -3.70
N ILE A 39 -5.95 13.06 -2.81
CA ILE A 39 -7.29 13.63 -2.98
C ILE A 39 -7.38 14.38 -4.31
N ASN A 40 -6.40 15.25 -4.60
CA ASN A 40 -6.42 16.02 -5.86
C ASN A 40 -6.28 15.11 -7.08
N ALA A 41 -5.56 13.99 -6.99
CA ALA A 41 -5.41 13.06 -8.12
C ALA A 41 -6.71 12.31 -8.43
N ILE A 42 -7.52 12.05 -7.41
CA ILE A 42 -8.84 11.41 -7.54
C ILE A 42 -9.90 12.41 -8.01
N GLU A 43 -10.00 13.57 -7.36
CA GLU A 43 -11.03 14.57 -7.66
C GLU A 43 -10.88 15.24 -9.03
N LYS A 44 -9.65 15.32 -9.55
CA LYS A 44 -9.39 15.91 -10.88
C LYS A 44 -9.73 14.98 -12.04
N GLU A 45 -10.03 13.71 -11.78
CA GLU A 45 -10.38 12.75 -12.84
C GLU A 45 -11.89 12.79 -13.11
N PRO A 46 -12.33 13.39 -14.23
CA PRO A 46 -13.75 13.67 -14.45
C PRO A 46 -14.59 12.43 -14.80
N LYS A 47 -13.97 11.30 -15.14
CA LYS A 47 -14.68 10.11 -15.60
C LYS A 47 -14.65 8.99 -14.56
N LEU A 48 -13.47 8.45 -14.32
CA LEU A 48 -13.26 7.30 -13.44
C LEU A 48 -11.86 7.36 -12.87
N ALA A 49 -11.77 7.64 -11.57
CA ALA A 49 -10.51 7.55 -10.86
C ALA A 49 -10.16 6.10 -10.53
N ILE A 50 -8.99 5.65 -10.97
CA ILE A 50 -8.51 4.29 -10.76
C ILE A 50 -7.42 4.29 -9.68
N ILE A 51 -7.63 3.48 -8.64
CA ILE A 51 -6.60 3.11 -7.67
C ILE A 51 -6.16 1.69 -8.01
N ALA A 52 -4.98 1.54 -8.61
CA ALA A 52 -4.45 0.24 -8.98
C ALA A 52 -3.72 -0.39 -7.78
N GLU A 53 -4.06 -1.61 -7.41
CA GLU A 53 -3.44 -2.30 -6.28
C GLU A 53 -2.30 -3.21 -6.73
N ILE A 54 -1.17 -3.13 -6.02
CA ILE A 54 -0.09 -4.11 -6.05
C ILE A 54 -0.22 -4.96 -4.79
N LYS A 55 -0.42 -6.26 -4.99
CA LYS A 55 -0.66 -7.22 -3.91
C LYS A 55 0.08 -8.52 -4.19
N SER A 56 0.84 -9.00 -3.21
CA SER A 56 1.59 -10.26 -3.30
C SER A 56 0.78 -11.47 -2.84
N LYS A 57 -0.10 -11.30 -1.83
CA LYS A 57 -0.87 -12.39 -1.21
C LYS A 57 -2.26 -11.92 -0.77
N SER A 58 -3.23 -12.83 -0.74
CA SER A 58 -4.57 -12.60 -0.18
C SER A 58 -4.96 -13.77 0.74
N PRO A 59 -5.72 -13.56 1.83
CA PRO A 59 -6.22 -14.67 2.65
C PRO A 59 -7.06 -15.70 1.86
N THR A 60 -7.64 -15.27 0.73
CA THR A 60 -8.51 -16.10 -0.13
C THR A 60 -7.83 -16.59 -1.42
N VAL A 61 -6.66 -16.08 -1.76
CA VAL A 61 -5.93 -16.41 -2.99
C VAL A 61 -4.46 -16.59 -2.62
N ASN A 62 -4.01 -17.84 -2.66
CA ASN A 62 -2.75 -18.25 -2.06
C ASN A 62 -1.53 -17.61 -2.73
N ASP A 63 -1.50 -17.54 -4.07
CA ASP A 63 -0.36 -16.98 -4.80
C ASP A 63 -0.85 -16.10 -5.95
N LEU A 64 -0.61 -14.80 -5.81
CA LEU A 64 -0.64 -13.88 -6.94
C LEU A 64 0.70 -13.98 -7.66
N PRO A 65 0.73 -13.88 -9.00
CA PRO A 65 1.97 -13.97 -9.75
C PRO A 65 2.96 -12.92 -9.25
N GLU A 66 4.18 -13.36 -8.93
CA GLU A 66 5.26 -12.45 -8.57
C GLU A 66 5.61 -11.57 -9.77
N ARG A 67 5.67 -10.27 -9.53
CA ARG A 67 5.91 -9.26 -10.54
C ARG A 67 6.83 -8.21 -9.96
N ASP A 68 7.71 -7.68 -10.80
CA ASP A 68 8.60 -6.59 -10.40
C ASP A 68 7.78 -5.37 -9.95
N LEU A 69 8.10 -4.85 -8.77
CA LEU A 69 7.35 -3.73 -8.17
C LEU A 69 7.51 -2.46 -9.01
N SER A 70 8.72 -2.17 -9.46
CA SER A 70 9.03 -0.96 -10.23
C SER A 70 8.32 -0.98 -11.59
N GLN A 71 8.29 -2.14 -12.26
CA GLN A 71 7.58 -2.34 -13.52
C GLN A 71 6.07 -2.18 -13.33
N GLN A 72 5.48 -2.78 -12.28
CA GLN A 72 4.05 -2.64 -12.01
C GLN A 72 3.64 -1.19 -11.74
N ILE A 73 4.44 -0.45 -10.96
CA ILE A 73 4.18 0.98 -10.74
C ILE A 73 4.24 1.74 -12.08
N SER A 74 5.28 1.50 -12.88
CA SER A 74 5.43 2.14 -14.18
C SER A 74 4.26 1.82 -15.13
N ASP A 75 3.79 0.57 -15.14
CA ASP A 75 2.68 0.15 -15.97
C ASP A 75 1.37 0.79 -15.51
N TYR A 76 1.10 0.79 -14.20
CA TYR A 76 -0.09 1.44 -13.65
C TYR A 76 -0.11 2.94 -13.95
N GLU A 77 1.00 3.65 -13.80
CA GLU A 77 1.07 5.06 -14.19
C GLU A 77 0.87 5.24 -15.71
N LYS A 78 1.52 4.42 -16.54
CA LYS A 78 1.40 4.47 -18.01
C LYS A 78 -0.02 4.23 -18.50
N TYR A 79 -0.75 3.32 -17.87
CA TYR A 79 -2.10 2.92 -18.27
C TYR A 79 -3.22 3.70 -17.55
N GLY A 80 -2.86 4.77 -16.82
CA GLY A 80 -3.83 5.75 -16.33
C GLY A 80 -4.34 5.54 -14.91
N ALA A 81 -3.60 4.84 -14.05
CA ALA A 81 -3.90 4.82 -12.62
C ALA A 81 -3.66 6.20 -12.01
N ASN A 82 -4.65 6.71 -11.26
CA ASN A 82 -4.57 7.98 -10.54
C ASN A 82 -3.81 7.83 -9.22
N ALA A 83 -3.80 6.62 -8.66
CA ALA A 83 -3.04 6.26 -7.47
C ALA A 83 -2.69 4.78 -7.49
N VAL A 84 -1.67 4.42 -6.70
CA VAL A 84 -1.25 3.03 -6.49
C VAL A 84 -1.43 2.69 -5.02
N SER A 85 -2.20 1.62 -4.74
CA SER A 85 -2.26 0.97 -3.43
C SER A 85 -1.19 -0.10 -3.37
N ILE A 86 -0.39 -0.14 -2.31
CA ILE A 86 0.68 -1.14 -2.14
C ILE A 86 0.39 -1.92 -0.86
N PHE A 87 0.19 -3.23 -1.00
CA PHE A 87 0.07 -4.16 0.10
C PHE A 87 1.24 -5.17 0.05
N ASN A 88 2.25 -4.92 0.88
CA ASN A 88 3.46 -5.74 1.03
C ASN A 88 3.49 -6.45 2.38
#